data_AF-A0A392UH43-F1
#
_entry.id   AF-A0A392UH43-F1
#
_cell.length_a   1.000
_cell.length_b   1.000
_cell.length_c   1.000
_cell.angle_alpha   90.00
_cell.angle_beta   90.00
_cell.angle_gamma   90.00
#
_symmetry.space_group_name_H-M   'P 1'
#
loop_
_entity.id
_entity.type
_entity.pdbx_description
1 polymer ?
#
loop_
_entity_poly.entity_id
_entity_poly.type
_entity_poly.pdbx_seq_one_letter_code
_entity_poly.pdbx_strand_id
1 'polypeptide(L)' 'MYEIAFQQLGCRMTFTDLETAIFGHLRVSPSQLHPNSLAFLRAFEVTAGYLGIVSTLKMFFHAFGLQRS' A
#
# COMPACT_ATOMS: atom_id res chain seq x y z
N MET A 1 8.94 -13.85 -2.64
CA MET A 1 7.50 -13.81 -2.25
C MET A 1 6.66 -13.24 -3.39
N TYR A 2 6.92 -12.03 -3.87
CA TYR A 2 6.22 -11.48 -5.05
C TYR A 2 6.44 -12.25 -6.35
N GLU A 3 7.63 -12.82 -6.55
CA GLU A 3 7.90 -13.65 -7.73
C GLU A 3 6.97 -14.87 -7.79
N ILE A 4 6.84 -15.61 -6.69
CA ILE A 4 5.90 -16.74 -6.58
C ILE A 4 4.46 -16.26 -6.82
N ALA A 5 4.04 -15.16 -6.16
CA ALA A 5 2.69 -14.63 -6.29
C ALA A 5 2.34 -14.20 -7.73
N PHE A 6 3.23 -13.45 -8.39
CA PHE A 6 2.93 -12.84 -9.69
C PHE A 6 3.32 -13.73 -10.88
N GLN A 7 4.45 -14.43 -10.80
CA GLN A 7 4.96 -15.21 -11.93
C GLN A 7 4.51 -16.66 -11.88
N GLN A 8 4.49 -17.31 -10.70
CA GLN A 8 4.12 -18.73 -10.60
C GLN A 8 2.63 -18.93 -10.40
N LEU A 9 2.00 -18.12 -9.54
CA LEU A 9 0.56 -18.20 -9.26
C LEU A 9 -0.28 -17.34 -10.21
N GLY A 10 0.36 -16.49 -11.04
CA GLY A 10 -0.33 -15.64 -12.01
C GLY A 10 -1.22 -14.57 -11.38
N CYS A 11 -1.03 -14.25 -10.09
CA CYS A 11 -1.81 -13.20 -9.45
C CYS A 11 -1.56 -11.87 -10.15
N ARG A 12 -2.62 -11.08 -10.36
CA ARG A 12 -2.51 -9.70 -10.82
C ARG A 12 -3.00 -8.80 -9.71
N MET A 13 -2.17 -7.84 -9.32
CA MET A 13 -2.52 -6.87 -8.30
C MET A 13 -2.68 -5.50 -8.93
N THR A 14 -3.90 -4.98 -8.92
CA THR A 14 -4.22 -3.63 -9.37
C THR A 14 -3.96 -2.65 -8.23
N PHE A 15 -3.23 -1.58 -8.48
CA PHE A 15 -3.00 -0.55 -7.46
C PHE A 15 -4.06 0.55 -7.51
N THR A 16 -4.47 1.06 -6.35
CA THR A 16 -5.33 2.25 -6.28
C THR A 16 -4.51 3.52 -6.48
N ASP A 17 -5.19 4.65 -6.66
CA ASP A 17 -4.55 5.97 -6.74
C ASP A 17 -3.76 6.29 -5.46
N LEU A 18 -4.28 5.91 -4.28
CA LEU A 18 -3.60 6.14 -3.02
C LEU A 18 -2.33 5.28 -2.90
N GLU A 19 -2.42 3.99 -3.22
CA GLU A 19 -1.26 3.11 -3.19
C GLU A 19 -0.16 3.61 -4.13
N THR A 20 -0.55 4.02 -5.33
CA THR A 20 0.35 4.61 -6.33
C THR A 20 1.00 5.89 -5.81
N ALA A 21 0.22 6.75 -5.14
CA ALA A 21 0.74 7.96 -4.49
C ALA A 21 1.71 7.63 -3.34
N ILE A 22 1.47 6.58 -2.56
CA ILE A 22 2.35 6.14 -1.47
C ILE A 22 3.66 5.58 -2.03
N PHE A 23 3.63 4.75 -3.07
CA PHE A 23 4.83 4.27 -3.76
C PHE A 23 5.66 5.44 -4.31
N GLY A 24 4.99 6.40 -4.98
CA GLY A 24 5.64 7.60 -5.50
C GLY A 24 6.24 8.46 -4.37
N HIS A 25 5.51 8.63 -3.27
CA HIS A 25 6.01 9.37 -2.11
C HIS A 25 7.24 8.70 -1.51
N LEU A 26 7.22 7.38 -1.31
CA LEU A 26 8.34 6.59 -0.77
C LEU A 26 9.51 6.43 -1.76
N ARG A 27 9.27 6.65 -3.06
CA ARG A 27 10.21 6.37 -4.17
C ARG A 27 10.60 4.89 -4.24
N VAL A 28 9.65 4.01 -4.01
CA VAL A 28 9.83 2.55 -4.14
C VAL A 28 8.90 2.00 -5.21
N SER A 29 9.34 0.95 -5.89
CA SER A 29 8.48 0.10 -6.71
C SER A 29 7.66 -0.84 -5.81
N PRO A 30 6.48 -1.33 -6.26
CA PRO A 30 5.65 -2.22 -5.46
C PRO A 30 6.39 -3.49 -5.00
N SER A 31 7.30 -4.02 -5.81
CA SER A 31 8.09 -5.22 -5.50
C SER A 31 9.15 -4.99 -4.41
N GLN A 32 9.54 -3.74 -4.13
CA GLN A 32 10.47 -3.39 -3.06
C GLN A 32 9.79 -3.27 -1.69
N LEU A 33 8.46 -3.12 -1.65
CA LEU A 33 7.72 -3.01 -0.40
C LEU A 33 7.49 -4.40 0.20
N HIS A 34 7.84 -4.64 1.46
CA HIS A 34 7.61 -5.95 2.09
C HIS A 34 6.11 -6.38 2.00
N PRO A 35 5.79 -7.66 1.74
CA PRO A 35 4.40 -8.12 1.61
C PRO A 35 3.49 -7.70 2.77
N ASN A 36 3.98 -7.72 4.01
CA ASN A 36 3.20 -7.24 5.16
C ASN A 36 2.87 -5.75 5.06
N SER A 37 3.81 -4.92 4.61
CA SER A 37 3.57 -3.48 4.41
C SER A 37 2.52 -3.24 3.33
N LEU A 38 2.50 -4.07 2.28
CA LEU A 38 1.45 -4.02 1.26
C LEU A 38 0.08 -4.44 1.83
N ALA A 39 0.04 -5.43 2.73
CA ALA A 39 -1.18 -5.80 3.43
C ALA A 39 -1.70 -4.68 4.34
N PHE A 40 -0.82 -3.95 5.04
CA PHE A 40 -1.21 -2.79 5.86
C PHE A 40 -1.79 -1.65 5.02
N LEU A 41 -1.17 -1.37 3.87
CA LEU A 41 -1.66 -0.40 2.89
C LEU A 41 -3.12 -0.71 2.48
N ARG A 42 -3.39 -1.95 2.10
CA ARG A 42 -4.72 -2.44 1.74
C ARG A 42 -5.71 -2.37 2.89
N ALA A 43 -5.30 -2.84 4.07
CA ALA A 43 -6.15 -2.83 5.26
C ALA A 43 -6.54 -1.40 5.66
N PHE A 44 -5.62 -0.45 5.53
CA PHE A 44 -5.90 0.97 5.78
C PHE A 44 -6.99 1.51 4.85
N GLU A 45 -6.87 1.28 3.54
CA GLU A 45 -7.89 1.73 2.57
C GLU A 45 -9.26 1.11 2.83
N VAL A 46 -9.31 -0.20 3.09
CA VAL A 46 -10.56 -0.90 3.39
C VAL A 46 -11.19 -0.37 4.68
N THR A 47 -10.38 -0.12 5.71
CA THR A 47 -10.87 0.40 7.00
C THR A 47 -11.40 1.82 6.85
N ALA A 48 -10.69 2.70 6.15
CA ALA A 48 -11.14 4.07 5.90
C ALA A 48 -12.43 4.09 5.05
N GLY A 49 -12.52 3.24 4.03
CA GLY A 49 -13.74 3.07 3.24
C GLY A 49 -14.92 2.58 4.08
N TYR A 50 -14.71 1.60 4.96
CA TYR A 50 -15.74 1.13 5.90
C TYR A 50 -16.21 2.23 6.86
N LEU A 51 -15.30 3.10 7.31
CA LEU A 51 -15.61 4.23 8.19
C LEU A 51 -16.21 5.44 7.44
N GLY A 52 -16.31 5.40 6.10
CA GLY A 52 -16.75 6.54 5.29
C GLY A 52 -15.75 7.70 5.26
N ILE A 53 -14.48 7.45 5.53
CA ILE A 53 -13.41 8.45 5.57
C ILE A 53 -12.63 8.37 4.25
N VAL A 54 -12.22 9.53 3.73
CA VAL A 54 -11.31 9.59 2.59
C VAL A 54 -9.91 9.16 3.02
N SER A 55 -9.44 8.04 2.48
CA SER A 55 -8.07 7.57 2.64
C SER A 55 -7.10 8.56 1.98
N THR A 56 -6.26 9.23 2.77
CA THR A 56 -5.27 10.18 2.23
C THR A 56 -3.85 9.77 2.57
N LEU A 57 -2.91 10.22 1.75
CA LEU A 57 -1.48 9.99 1.95
C LEU A 57 -1.03 10.45 3.35
N LYS A 58 -1.37 11.68 3.74
CA LYS A 58 -1.00 12.22 5.06
C LYS A 58 -1.55 11.37 6.21
N MET A 59 -2.80 10.92 6.09
CA MET A 59 -3.44 10.10 7.12
C MET A 59 -2.75 8.74 7.25
N PHE A 60 -2.36 8.11 6.13
CA PHE A 60 -1.60 6.86 6.16
C PHE A 60 -0.27 7.02 6.93
N PHE A 61 0.54 8.01 6.56
CA PHE A 61 1.83 8.25 7.23
C PHE A 61 1.67 8.62 8.71
N HIS A 62 0.61 9.36 9.06
CA HIS A 62 0.26 9.67 10.44
C HIS A 62 -0.14 8.41 11.22
N ALA A 63 -1.02 7.58 10.67
CA ALA A 63 -1.54 6.37 11.34
C ALA A 63 -0.46 5.33 11.64
N PHE A 64 0.54 5.21 10.76
CA PHE A 64 1.64 4.25 10.93
C PHE A 64 2.92 4.87 11.51
N GLY A 65 2.90 6.14 11.93
CA GLY A 65 4.07 6.82 12.49
C GLY A 65 5.27 6.85 11.55
N LEU A 66 5.02 6.78 10.24
CA LEU A 66 6.06 6.71 9.22
C LEU A 66 6.59 8.14 8.96
N GLN A 67 7.73 8.47 9.55
CA GLN A 67 8.49 9.68 9.18
C GLN A 67 9.58 9.32 8.17
N ARG A 68 9.74 10.16 7.14
CA ARG A 68 11.01 10.21 6.41
C ARG A 68 12.03 10.85 7.36
N SER A 69 13.06 10.07 7.72
CA SER A 69 14.27 10.62 8.33
C SER A 69 15.06 11.45 7.32
#